data_AF-A0A352DWG9-F1
#
_entry.id   AF-A0A352DWG9-F1
#
_cell.length_a   1.000
_cell.length_b   1.000
_cell.length_c   1.000
_cell.angle_alpha   90.00
_cell.angle_beta   90.00
_cell.angle_gamma   90.00
#
_symmetry.space_group_name_H-M   'P 1'
#
loop_
_entity.id
_entity.type
_entity.pdbx_description
1 polymer ?
#
loop_
_entity_poly.entity_id
_entity_poly.type
_entity_poly.pdbx_seq_one_letter_code
_entity_poly.pdbx_strand_id
1 'polypeptide(L)'
;MTPLFANRWLVALPPIWLVGVGAALTLVLAAAGYGLISLVRPRAAAELRVAMRDGFLGPLAWLLLVFAATAVAFTPLVPVAQVARSLARMTGGSEASTQVTIPPHTKAMPVALDLRPQELQDFELLGDASLLVRTQQPIAGFALEKVPDVDLEAGVPWTWTKAEGRTNPFLGQQAQLEATNAGDEPAGLTIRWRLAPEYPEAGLLPWTFLTLATLLGGYTLFRLAAPRVAAVASATTKEAIGQPVFAVVIVLGIVLLLSFIVIPYNTFGEDVKMLKDSGLTLIKVLALLVVVWTASVAVADEIEGRTAMTVLSKPLERWQFIIGKFAGLVLVALLVFLILGGTLLATTSLKVVYDARESSKTDPLWAECAAEAITVVPGLALSLLETILMAAVSLAVSTRLGMVPNLIVCFAVYTLGHLVPLIVQSSVGRFAIVRFVGQLFATILPVLDHFTIEAAVVGGVAVPWIYLAWAALYAGLYATIALLVALVLFQDRDLA
;
A
#
# COMPACT_ATOMS: atom_id res chain seq x y z
N MET A 1 -4.91 -25.91 -28.22
CA MET A 1 -5.02 -24.64 -27.46
C MET A 1 -3.68 -24.41 -26.79
N THR A 2 -3.07 -23.25 -27.01
CA THR A 2 -1.70 -22.94 -26.60
C THR A 2 -1.54 -23.01 -25.06
N PRO A 3 -0.46 -23.63 -24.55
CA PRO A 3 -0.18 -23.76 -23.11
C PRO A 3 0.17 -22.43 -22.40
N LEU A 4 0.00 -21.29 -23.08
CA LEU A 4 0.08 -19.95 -22.49
C LEU A 4 -1.17 -19.60 -21.65
N PHE A 5 -2.30 -20.29 -21.87
CA PHE A 5 -3.57 -20.06 -21.16
C PHE A 5 -4.03 -21.25 -20.30
N ALA A 6 -3.10 -22.02 -19.74
CA ALA A 6 -3.47 -22.88 -18.62
C ALA A 6 -3.96 -21.98 -17.46
N ASN A 7 -5.07 -22.36 -16.80
CA ASN A 7 -5.80 -21.66 -15.72
C ASN A 7 -4.96 -21.06 -14.57
N ARG A 8 -3.64 -21.29 -14.55
CA ARG A 8 -2.69 -20.91 -13.49
C ARG A 8 -2.48 -19.41 -13.37
N TRP A 9 -2.56 -18.65 -14.46
CA TRP A 9 -2.44 -17.18 -14.41
C TRP A 9 -3.60 -16.50 -13.69
N LEU A 10 -4.74 -17.18 -13.56
CA LEU A 10 -5.90 -16.65 -12.83
C LEU A 10 -5.59 -16.46 -11.34
N VAL A 11 -4.62 -17.18 -10.79
CA VAL A 11 -4.18 -17.09 -9.39
C VAL A 11 -3.63 -15.70 -9.04
N ALA A 12 -3.05 -14.99 -10.02
CA ALA A 12 -2.53 -13.63 -9.82
C ALA A 12 -3.59 -12.53 -9.93
N LEU A 13 -4.83 -12.86 -10.34
CA LEU A 13 -5.88 -11.87 -10.55
C LEU A 13 -6.55 -11.34 -9.27
N PRO A 14 -6.76 -12.13 -8.19
CA PRO A 14 -7.45 -11.65 -6.99
C PRO A 14 -6.85 -10.37 -6.38
N PRO A 15 -5.52 -10.21 -6.22
CA PRO A 15 -4.95 -8.95 -5.74
C PRO A 15 -5.29 -7.74 -6.63
N ILE A 16 -5.21 -7.91 -7.95
CA ILE A 16 -5.53 -6.87 -8.94
C ILE A 16 -7.02 -6.53 -8.88
N TRP A 17 -7.86 -7.55 -8.77
CA TRP A 17 -9.30 -7.40 -8.61
C TRP A 17 -9.67 -6.69 -7.32
N LEU A 18 -9.03 -7.00 -6.18
CA LEU A 18 -9.28 -6.34 -4.89
C LEU A 18 -9.01 -4.82 -4.97
N VAL A 19 -7.91 -4.41 -5.58
CA VAL A 19 -7.59 -2.98 -5.83
C VAL A 19 -8.67 -2.35 -6.73
N GLY A 20 -9.07 -3.04 -7.80
CA GLY A 20 -10.08 -2.54 -8.72
C GLY A 20 -11.48 -2.42 -8.11
N VAL A 21 -11.88 -3.34 -7.22
CA VAL A 21 -13.14 -3.22 -6.46
C VAL A 21 -13.06 -2.05 -5.48
N GLY A 22 -11.93 -1.85 -4.81
CA GLY A 22 -11.71 -0.65 -3.98
C GLY A 22 -11.86 0.66 -4.76
N ALA A 23 -11.35 0.70 -6.00
CA ALA A 23 -11.55 1.83 -6.91
C ALA A 23 -13.02 2.01 -7.33
N ALA A 24 -13.73 0.91 -7.64
CA ALA A 24 -15.15 0.95 -7.97
C ALA A 24 -16.01 1.47 -6.81
N LEU A 25 -15.76 1.00 -5.59
CA LEU A 25 -16.43 1.51 -4.38
C LEU A 25 -16.15 3.00 -4.17
N THR A 26 -14.92 3.45 -4.46
CA THR A 26 -14.56 4.86 -4.38
C THR A 26 -15.32 5.70 -5.41
N LEU A 27 -15.51 5.21 -6.64
CA LEU A 27 -16.35 5.87 -7.65
C LEU A 27 -17.82 5.96 -7.23
N VAL A 28 -18.36 4.89 -6.63
CA VAL A 28 -19.73 4.89 -6.09
C VAL A 28 -19.86 5.93 -4.98
N LEU A 29 -18.90 5.98 -4.05
CA LEU A 29 -18.84 7.01 -2.99
C LEU A 29 -18.76 8.43 -3.58
N ALA A 30 -17.92 8.63 -4.60
CA ALA A 30 -17.76 9.91 -5.27
C ALA A 30 -19.06 10.36 -5.96
N ALA A 31 -19.75 9.45 -6.65
CA ALA A 31 -21.01 9.71 -7.31
C ALA A 31 -22.13 10.02 -6.30
N ALA A 32 -22.22 9.26 -5.21
CA ALA A 32 -23.17 9.50 -4.12
C ALA A 32 -22.91 10.85 -3.44
N GLY A 33 -21.64 11.16 -3.14
CA GLY A 33 -21.23 12.44 -2.57
C GLY A 33 -21.55 13.62 -3.49
N TYR A 34 -21.27 13.49 -4.79
CA TYR A 34 -21.65 14.49 -5.79
C TYR A 34 -23.16 14.68 -5.87
N GLY A 35 -23.94 13.59 -5.85
CA GLY A 35 -25.40 13.63 -5.81
C GLY A 35 -25.91 14.40 -4.59
N LEU A 36 -25.40 14.09 -3.39
CA LEU A 36 -25.77 14.78 -2.16
C LEU A 36 -25.41 16.28 -2.20
N ILE A 37 -24.21 16.62 -2.65
CA ILE A 37 -23.77 18.02 -2.80
C ILE A 37 -24.64 18.75 -3.82
N SER A 38 -25.06 18.10 -4.90
CA SER A 38 -25.94 18.70 -5.91
C SER A 38 -27.32 19.07 -5.36
N LEU A 39 -27.82 18.33 -4.37
CA LEU A 39 -29.08 18.60 -3.68
C LEU A 39 -28.95 19.73 -2.64
N VAL A 40 -27.88 19.72 -1.84
CA VAL A 40 -27.70 20.67 -0.73
C VAL A 40 -27.08 22.00 -1.17
N ARG A 41 -26.11 21.96 -2.10
CA ARG A 41 -25.34 23.13 -2.57
C ARG A 41 -25.08 23.04 -4.10
N PRO A 42 -26.05 23.41 -4.94
CA PRO A 42 -25.93 23.26 -6.40
C PRO A 42 -24.75 24.04 -7.00
N ARG A 43 -24.36 25.18 -6.41
CA ARG A 43 -23.18 25.95 -6.82
C ARG A 43 -21.88 25.18 -6.62
N ALA A 44 -21.72 24.51 -5.47
CA ALA A 44 -20.54 23.69 -5.18
C ALA A 44 -20.47 22.46 -6.12
N ALA A 45 -21.61 21.87 -6.47
CA ALA A 45 -21.66 20.79 -7.45
C ALA A 45 -21.22 21.24 -8.84
N ALA A 46 -21.59 22.45 -9.26
CA ALA A 46 -21.11 23.02 -10.54
C ALA A 46 -19.58 23.19 -10.54
N GLU A 47 -18.99 23.65 -9.43
CA GLU A 47 -17.53 23.79 -9.30
C GLU A 47 -16.78 22.44 -9.28
N LEU A 48 -17.38 21.39 -8.72
CA LEU A 48 -16.85 20.02 -8.79
C LEU A 48 -16.89 19.48 -10.22
N ARG A 49 -17.98 19.74 -10.95
CA ARG A 49 -18.11 19.33 -12.36
C ARG A 49 -17.07 20.01 -13.25
N VAL A 50 -16.79 21.30 -13.01
CA VAL A 50 -15.72 22.02 -13.74
C VAL A 50 -14.35 21.40 -13.44
N ALA A 51 -14.07 21.04 -12.18
CA ALA A 51 -12.79 20.43 -11.81
C ALA A 51 -12.56 19.00 -12.35
N MET A 52 -13.62 18.29 -12.76
CA MET A 52 -13.43 17.06 -13.53
C MET A 52 -12.74 17.31 -14.88
N ARG A 53 -12.85 18.52 -15.43
CA ARG A 53 -12.20 18.94 -16.68
C ARG A 53 -10.88 19.67 -16.45
N ASP A 54 -10.68 20.24 -15.26
CA ASP A 54 -9.53 21.07 -14.92
C ASP A 54 -8.72 20.47 -13.75
N GLY A 55 -7.53 19.94 -14.06
CA GLY A 55 -6.52 19.53 -13.07
C GLY A 55 -6.51 18.04 -12.75
N PHE A 56 -6.37 17.70 -11.46
CA PHE A 56 -6.08 16.35 -10.95
C PHE A 56 -7.26 15.36 -11.03
N LEU A 57 -8.49 15.85 -10.85
CA LEU A 57 -9.66 14.98 -10.69
C LEU A 57 -10.04 14.19 -11.95
N GLY A 58 -9.89 14.78 -13.14
CA GLY A 58 -10.20 14.10 -14.40
C GLY A 58 -9.31 12.86 -14.62
N PRO A 59 -7.98 13.01 -14.62
CA PRO A 59 -7.03 11.88 -14.71
C PRO A 59 -7.25 10.84 -13.60
N LEU A 60 -7.49 11.26 -12.36
CA LEU A 60 -7.80 10.34 -11.25
C LEU A 60 -9.08 9.55 -11.53
N ALA A 61 -10.15 10.21 -11.99
CA ALA A 61 -11.40 9.53 -12.32
C ALA A 61 -11.21 8.51 -13.44
N TRP A 62 -10.41 8.84 -14.46
CA TRP A 62 -10.11 7.90 -15.55
C TRP A 62 -9.31 6.69 -15.05
N LEU A 63 -8.32 6.91 -14.18
CA LEU A 63 -7.59 5.83 -13.52
C LEU A 63 -8.51 4.92 -12.70
N LEU A 64 -9.39 5.51 -11.88
CA LEU A 64 -10.37 4.75 -11.09
C LEU A 64 -11.33 3.96 -11.99
N LEU A 65 -11.74 4.53 -13.13
CA LEU A 65 -12.59 3.86 -14.12
C LEU A 65 -11.87 2.67 -14.75
N VAL A 66 -10.58 2.82 -15.10
CA VAL A 66 -9.76 1.71 -15.61
C VAL A 66 -9.67 0.59 -14.58
N PHE A 67 -9.34 0.91 -13.32
CA PHE A 67 -9.29 -0.08 -12.23
C PHE A 67 -10.64 -0.75 -11.99
N ALA A 68 -11.74 0.02 -11.96
CA ALA A 68 -13.08 -0.54 -11.82
C ALA A 68 -13.46 -1.45 -13.01
N ALA A 69 -13.13 -1.05 -14.24
CA ALA A 69 -13.36 -1.86 -15.44
C ALA A 69 -12.57 -3.17 -15.39
N THR A 70 -11.31 -3.14 -14.93
CA THR A 70 -10.52 -4.36 -14.74
C THR A 70 -11.13 -5.29 -13.68
N ALA A 71 -11.67 -4.74 -12.58
CA ALA A 71 -12.37 -5.55 -11.58
C ALA A 71 -13.62 -6.22 -12.14
N VAL A 72 -14.44 -5.47 -12.88
CA VAL A 72 -15.64 -6.03 -13.53
C VAL A 72 -15.25 -7.16 -14.49
N ALA A 73 -14.20 -6.95 -15.30
CA ALA A 73 -13.71 -7.97 -16.23
C ALA A 73 -13.18 -9.24 -15.53
N PHE A 74 -12.53 -9.10 -14.37
CA PHE A 74 -11.96 -10.23 -13.63
C PHE A 74 -12.91 -10.89 -12.62
N THR A 75 -14.07 -10.29 -12.34
CA THR A 75 -15.06 -10.83 -11.40
C THR A 75 -15.44 -12.30 -11.65
N PRO A 76 -15.69 -12.79 -12.89
CA PRO A 76 -16.02 -14.19 -13.11
C PRO A 76 -14.83 -15.15 -12.90
N LEU A 77 -13.61 -14.63 -12.75
CA LEU A 77 -12.37 -15.40 -12.67
C LEU A 77 -11.79 -15.49 -11.24
N VAL A 78 -12.40 -14.81 -10.27
CA VAL A 78 -11.88 -14.63 -8.90
C VAL A 78 -12.79 -15.34 -7.88
N PRO A 79 -12.25 -15.92 -6.79
CA PRO A 79 -13.05 -16.58 -5.75
C PRO A 79 -13.78 -15.56 -4.84
N VAL A 80 -14.77 -14.84 -5.39
CA VAL A 80 -15.51 -13.78 -4.69
C VAL A 80 -16.12 -14.26 -3.37
N ALA A 81 -16.64 -15.48 -3.31
CA ALA A 81 -17.23 -16.04 -2.09
C ALA A 81 -16.21 -16.29 -0.97
N GLN A 82 -14.95 -16.61 -1.29
CA GLN A 82 -13.88 -16.76 -0.28
C GLN A 82 -13.48 -15.38 0.26
N VAL A 83 -13.30 -14.41 -0.64
CA VAL A 83 -12.97 -13.03 -0.27
C VAL A 83 -14.07 -12.41 0.60
N ALA A 84 -15.34 -12.52 0.19
CA ALA A 84 -16.46 -11.93 0.92
C ALA A 84 -16.59 -12.50 2.34
N ARG A 85 -16.35 -13.80 2.51
CA ARG A 85 -16.33 -14.45 3.83
C ARG A 85 -15.16 -13.96 4.69
N SER A 86 -13.98 -13.85 4.10
CA SER A 86 -12.79 -13.32 4.79
C SER A 86 -13.03 -11.88 5.27
N LEU A 87 -13.60 -11.02 4.41
CA LEU A 87 -13.96 -9.65 4.76
C LEU A 87 -15.02 -9.57 5.86
N ALA A 88 -16.06 -10.41 5.81
CA ALA A 88 -17.06 -10.48 6.87
C ALA A 88 -16.46 -10.93 8.21
N ARG A 89 -15.46 -11.82 8.18
CA ARG A 89 -14.75 -12.27 9.37
C ARG A 89 -13.84 -11.19 9.97
N MET A 90 -13.32 -10.26 9.14
CA MET A 90 -12.49 -9.14 9.64
C MET A 90 -13.27 -8.16 10.54
N THR A 91 -14.59 -8.05 10.36
CA THR A 91 -15.44 -7.14 11.15
C THR A 91 -16.31 -7.85 12.21
N GLY A 92 -16.42 -9.18 12.14
CA GLY A 92 -17.19 -9.98 13.08
C GLY A 92 -16.45 -10.27 14.40
N GLY A 93 -17.19 -10.77 15.40
CA GLY A 93 -16.60 -11.28 16.63
C GLY A 93 -15.64 -12.44 16.35
N SER A 94 -14.42 -12.34 16.87
CA SER A 94 -13.36 -13.33 16.67
C SER A 94 -13.31 -14.38 17.77
N GLU A 95 -13.81 -14.07 18.97
CA GLU A 95 -13.81 -14.97 20.11
C GLU A 95 -15.21 -15.51 20.37
N ALA A 96 -15.32 -16.81 20.57
CA ALA A 96 -16.54 -17.46 21.00
C ALA A 96 -16.22 -18.60 21.97
N SER A 97 -17.20 -18.91 22.82
CA SER A 97 -17.09 -20.00 23.79
C SER A 97 -18.39 -20.76 23.87
N THR A 98 -18.32 -22.06 24.10
CA THR A 98 -19.47 -22.90 24.40
C THR A 98 -19.13 -23.81 25.56
N GLN A 99 -20.04 -23.90 26.52
CA GLN A 99 -19.93 -24.82 27.64
C GLN A 99 -20.92 -25.96 27.42
N VAL A 100 -20.43 -27.19 27.51
CA VAL A 100 -21.21 -28.40 27.31
C VAL A 100 -21.08 -29.26 28.55
N THR A 101 -22.21 -29.73 29.09
CA THR A 101 -22.21 -30.69 30.20
C THR A 101 -22.27 -32.10 29.65
N ILE A 102 -21.30 -32.93 30.02
CA ILE A 102 -21.18 -34.32 29.57
C ILE A 102 -21.69 -35.23 30.70
N PRO A 103 -22.79 -35.98 30.48
CA PRO A 103 -23.33 -36.90 31.48
C PRO A 103 -22.31 -37.98 31.90
N PRO A 104 -22.45 -38.56 33.10
CA PRO A 104 -21.58 -39.64 33.56
C PRO A 104 -21.70 -40.89 32.67
N HIS A 105 -20.63 -41.68 32.60
CA HIS A 105 -20.52 -42.90 31.77
C HIS A 105 -20.78 -42.71 30.27
N THR A 106 -20.63 -41.49 29.75
CA THR A 106 -20.84 -41.20 28.33
C THR A 106 -19.63 -41.62 27.51
N LYS A 107 -19.83 -42.57 26.58
CA LYS A 107 -18.74 -43.13 25.75
C LYS A 107 -18.32 -42.27 24.57
N ALA A 108 -19.24 -41.49 24.01
CA ALA A 108 -18.98 -40.55 22.91
C ALA A 108 -20.19 -39.63 22.77
N MET A 109 -20.02 -38.36 23.11
CA MET A 109 -21.03 -37.33 22.85
C MET A 109 -20.51 -36.39 21.76
N PRO A 110 -21.17 -36.32 20.59
CA PRO A 110 -20.77 -35.40 19.55
C PRO A 110 -21.15 -33.97 19.94
N VAL A 111 -20.16 -33.08 19.89
CA VAL A 111 -20.30 -31.64 20.07
C VAL A 111 -19.98 -30.98 18.74
N ALA A 112 -21.01 -30.48 18.07
CA ALA A 112 -20.85 -29.69 16.85
C ALA A 112 -20.49 -28.26 17.23
N LEU A 113 -19.38 -27.77 16.67
CA LEU A 113 -18.94 -26.40 16.86
C LEU A 113 -19.32 -25.59 15.62
N ASP A 114 -19.95 -24.44 15.83
CA ASP A 114 -20.27 -23.51 14.74
C ASP A 114 -19.04 -22.69 14.33
N LEU A 115 -17.99 -23.41 13.93
CA LEU A 115 -16.74 -22.85 13.43
C LEU A 115 -16.24 -23.63 12.22
N ARG A 116 -15.59 -22.91 11.32
CA ARG A 116 -14.89 -23.51 10.19
C ARG A 116 -13.44 -23.80 10.58
N PRO A 117 -12.95 -25.02 10.33
CA PRO A 117 -11.56 -25.37 10.62
C PRO A 117 -10.54 -24.40 10.00
N GLN A 118 -10.78 -23.92 8.79
CA GLN A 118 -9.90 -23.01 8.04
C GLN A 118 -9.74 -21.62 8.69
N GLU A 119 -10.72 -21.19 9.47
CA GLU A 119 -10.75 -19.89 10.16
C GLU A 119 -10.19 -20.00 11.58
N LEU A 120 -9.84 -21.20 12.06
CA LEU A 120 -9.38 -21.41 13.43
C LEU A 120 -7.96 -20.87 13.65
N GLN A 121 -7.83 -19.94 14.60
CA GLN A 121 -6.56 -19.32 14.99
C GLN A 121 -6.05 -19.91 16.31
N ASP A 122 -6.90 -19.87 17.34
CA ASP A 122 -6.63 -20.41 18.67
C ASP A 122 -7.81 -21.28 19.11
N PHE A 123 -7.52 -22.33 19.86
CA PHE A 123 -8.50 -23.26 20.37
C PHE A 123 -8.09 -23.75 21.76
N GLU A 124 -9.00 -23.67 22.71
CA GLU A 124 -8.78 -24.02 24.11
C GLU A 124 -9.91 -24.95 24.59
N LEU A 125 -9.51 -26.02 25.26
CA LEU A 125 -10.40 -26.97 25.93
C LEU A 125 -10.10 -26.96 27.42
N LEU A 126 -11.12 -26.77 28.25
CA LEU A 126 -11.01 -26.83 29.70
C LEU A 126 -12.08 -27.78 30.25
N GLY A 127 -11.64 -28.83 30.92
CA GLY A 127 -12.52 -29.75 31.65
C GLY A 127 -12.55 -29.42 33.13
N ASP A 128 -13.74 -29.40 33.73
CA ASP A 128 -13.90 -29.31 35.20
C ASP A 128 -13.56 -30.65 35.89
N ALA A 129 -13.52 -31.74 35.12
CA ALA A 129 -13.11 -33.08 35.53
C ALA A 129 -12.24 -33.71 34.42
N SER A 130 -11.69 -34.90 34.68
CA SER A 130 -10.92 -35.63 33.66
C SER A 130 -11.83 -36.11 32.53
N LEU A 131 -11.53 -35.67 31.31
CA LEU A 131 -12.34 -35.90 30.11
C LEU A 131 -11.44 -36.30 28.95
N LEU A 132 -11.92 -37.22 28.12
CA LEU A 132 -11.23 -37.60 26.88
C LEU A 132 -11.97 -36.94 25.71
N VAL A 133 -11.29 -36.04 24.99
CA VAL A 133 -11.86 -35.33 23.83
C VAL A 133 -11.18 -35.77 22.55
N ARG A 134 -11.96 -36.29 21.61
CA ARG A 134 -11.51 -36.70 20.28
C ARG A 134 -11.91 -35.67 19.24
N THR A 135 -10.97 -35.29 18.38
CA THR A 135 -11.24 -34.37 17.26
C THR A 135 -11.41 -35.12 15.93
N GLN A 136 -11.75 -34.41 14.86
CA GLN A 136 -12.13 -34.96 13.55
C GLN A 136 -10.98 -35.53 12.68
N GLN A 137 -9.76 -35.67 13.18
CA GLN A 137 -8.67 -36.23 12.40
C GLN A 137 -8.80 -37.77 12.26
N PRO A 138 -8.84 -38.33 11.03
CA PRO A 138 -8.84 -39.77 10.85
C PRO A 138 -7.47 -40.37 11.19
N ILE A 139 -7.46 -41.50 11.91
CA ILE A 139 -6.26 -42.32 12.10
C ILE A 139 -6.01 -43.08 10.79
N ALA A 140 -5.12 -42.57 9.94
CA ALA A 140 -4.55 -43.30 8.80
C ALA A 140 -3.05 -43.51 9.04
N GLY A 141 -2.57 -44.73 8.82
CA GLY A 141 -1.29 -45.23 9.34
C GLY A 141 0.04 -44.53 8.97
N PHE A 142 1.08 -45.05 9.62
CA PHE A 142 2.55 -44.84 9.55
C PHE A 142 3.18 -43.45 9.74
N ALA A 143 2.46 -42.33 9.70
CA ALA A 143 3.03 -41.02 10.08
C ALA A 143 2.41 -40.49 11.39
N LEU A 144 3.19 -40.55 12.47
CA LEU A 144 2.84 -40.06 13.81
C LEU A 144 2.90 -38.54 13.87
N GLU A 145 1.77 -37.87 13.66
CA GLU A 145 1.45 -36.64 14.38
C GLU A 145 0.13 -36.88 15.11
N LYS A 146 0.23 -37.46 16.32
CA LYS A 146 -0.93 -37.75 17.16
C LYS A 146 -1.44 -36.44 17.76
N VAL A 147 -2.69 -36.05 17.44
CA VAL A 147 -3.65 -35.66 18.48
C VAL A 147 -5.02 -36.26 18.20
N PRO A 148 -5.18 -37.61 18.24
CA PRO A 148 -6.50 -38.21 18.06
C PRO A 148 -7.37 -38.09 19.32
N ASP A 149 -6.76 -38.14 20.50
CA ASP A 149 -7.44 -38.04 21.78
C ASP A 149 -6.67 -37.04 22.67
N VAL A 150 -7.37 -36.02 23.16
CA VAL A 150 -6.89 -35.04 24.13
C VAL A 150 -7.38 -35.48 25.50
N ASP A 151 -6.46 -35.95 26.33
CA ASP A 151 -6.71 -36.22 27.75
C ASP A 151 -6.71 -34.88 28.50
N LEU A 152 -7.89 -34.43 28.92
CA LEU A 152 -8.04 -33.24 29.74
C LEU A 152 -7.91 -33.62 31.22
N GLU A 153 -7.04 -32.92 31.93
CA GLU A 153 -6.97 -32.95 33.39
C GLU A 153 -7.90 -31.87 33.97
N ALA A 154 -8.43 -32.13 35.16
CA ALA A 154 -9.35 -31.20 35.82
C ALA A 154 -8.67 -29.83 36.06
N GLY A 155 -9.24 -28.78 35.50
CA GLY A 155 -8.77 -27.40 35.65
C GLY A 155 -7.50 -27.04 34.87
N VAL A 156 -6.96 -27.94 34.04
CA VAL A 156 -5.79 -27.66 33.19
C VAL A 156 -6.26 -27.44 31.75
N PRO A 157 -6.09 -26.22 31.18
CA PRO A 157 -6.51 -25.96 29.81
C PRO A 157 -5.56 -26.62 28.81
N TRP A 158 -6.12 -27.31 27.83
CA TRP A 158 -5.39 -27.72 26.63
C TRP A 158 -5.54 -26.66 25.55
N THR A 159 -4.42 -26.18 25.01
CA THR A 159 -4.40 -25.12 24.00
C THR A 159 -3.77 -25.58 22.69
N TRP A 160 -4.35 -25.10 21.61
CA TRP A 160 -3.82 -25.19 20.26
C TRP A 160 -3.82 -23.79 19.62
N THR A 161 -2.70 -23.42 19.01
CA THR A 161 -2.55 -22.16 18.30
C THR A 161 -1.89 -22.43 16.95
N LYS A 162 -2.45 -21.84 15.89
CA LYS A 162 -1.96 -21.96 14.51
C LYS A 162 -0.50 -21.52 14.34
N ALA A 163 -0.04 -20.57 15.16
CA ALA A 163 1.33 -20.03 15.11
C ALA A 163 2.42 -21.05 15.53
N GLU A 164 2.05 -22.11 16.27
CA GLU A 164 3.01 -23.14 16.71
C GLU A 164 3.31 -24.18 15.61
N GLY A 165 2.70 -24.05 14.42
CA GLY A 165 2.90 -24.97 13.31
C GLY A 165 2.29 -26.35 13.50
N ARG A 166 1.50 -26.57 14.57
CA ARG A 166 0.79 -27.82 14.84
C ARG A 166 -0.33 -28.03 13.81
N THR A 167 -0.55 -29.27 13.39
CA THR A 167 -1.62 -29.63 12.47
C THR A 167 -3.00 -29.21 13.04
N ASN A 168 -3.87 -28.70 12.16
CA ASN A 168 -5.21 -28.24 12.53
C ASN A 168 -6.04 -29.41 13.10
N PRO A 169 -6.60 -29.30 14.31
CA PRO A 169 -7.32 -30.40 14.97
C PRO A 169 -8.63 -30.80 14.27
N PHE A 170 -9.14 -29.97 13.36
CA PHE A 170 -10.40 -30.22 12.65
C PHE A 170 -10.19 -30.27 11.13
N LEU A 171 -11.06 -31.03 10.45
CA LEU A 171 -11.07 -31.16 8.99
C LEU A 171 -12.50 -30.99 8.46
N GLY A 172 -12.63 -30.68 7.17
CA GLY A 172 -13.93 -30.53 6.53
C GLY A 172 -14.56 -29.15 6.70
N GLN A 173 -15.89 -29.07 6.54
CA GLN A 173 -16.63 -27.80 6.49
C GLN A 173 -17.12 -27.30 7.85
N GLN A 174 -17.31 -28.20 8.83
CA GLN A 174 -17.76 -27.89 10.19
C GLN A 174 -16.94 -28.70 11.19
N ALA A 175 -16.42 -28.02 12.19
CA ALA A 175 -15.68 -28.65 13.28
C ALA A 175 -16.62 -29.44 14.19
N GLN A 176 -16.27 -30.69 14.47
CA GLN A 176 -16.94 -31.53 15.47
C GLN A 176 -15.90 -32.19 16.35
N LEU A 177 -16.26 -32.41 17.61
CA LEU A 177 -15.48 -33.22 18.54
C LEU A 177 -16.38 -34.21 19.26
N GLU A 178 -15.82 -35.30 19.73
CA GLU A 178 -16.49 -36.28 20.57
C GLU A 178 -15.90 -36.20 21.97
N ALA A 179 -16.74 -36.00 22.97
CA ALA A 179 -16.31 -35.97 24.36
C ALA A 179 -16.76 -37.23 25.10
N THR A 180 -15.87 -37.78 25.93
CA THR A 180 -16.07 -39.01 26.69
C THR A 180 -15.86 -38.71 28.18
N ASN A 181 -16.83 -39.10 29.00
CA ASN A 181 -16.78 -38.99 30.46
C ASN A 181 -16.85 -40.39 31.08
N ALA A 182 -15.72 -40.85 31.64
CA ALA A 182 -15.63 -42.13 32.33
C ALA A 182 -16.00 -42.05 33.82
N GLY A 183 -16.17 -40.84 34.36
CA GLY A 183 -16.51 -40.60 35.76
C GLY A 183 -17.98 -40.83 36.09
N ASP A 184 -18.24 -40.83 37.39
CA ASP A 184 -19.56 -41.07 37.98
C ASP A 184 -20.41 -39.79 38.11
N GLU A 185 -19.80 -38.62 37.96
CA GLU A 185 -20.46 -37.30 38.02
C GLU A 185 -20.51 -36.61 36.64
N PRO A 186 -21.52 -35.75 36.39
CA PRO A 186 -21.54 -34.90 35.20
C PRO A 186 -20.34 -33.94 35.18
N ALA A 187 -19.67 -33.83 34.03
CA ALA A 187 -18.49 -32.99 33.86
C ALA A 187 -18.76 -31.83 32.91
N GLY A 188 -18.31 -30.63 33.28
CA GLY A 188 -18.34 -29.46 32.40
C GLY A 188 -17.15 -29.45 31.45
N LEU A 189 -17.41 -29.27 30.15
CA LEU A 189 -16.40 -28.99 29.13
C LEU A 189 -16.61 -27.57 28.60
N THR A 190 -15.68 -26.68 28.88
CA THR A 190 -15.63 -25.34 28.32
C THR A 190 -14.73 -25.33 27.09
N ILE A 191 -15.29 -24.94 25.96
CA ILE A 191 -14.59 -24.89 24.67
C ILE A 191 -14.52 -23.42 24.28
N ARG A 192 -13.32 -22.89 24.09
CA ARG A 192 -13.09 -21.52 23.65
C ARG A 192 -12.32 -21.55 22.35
N TRP A 193 -12.65 -20.65 21.44
CA TRP A 193 -11.92 -20.54 20.19
C TRP A 193 -11.83 -19.10 19.73
N ARG A 194 -10.74 -18.83 19.03
CA ARG A 194 -10.51 -17.58 18.32
C ARG A 194 -10.42 -17.87 16.84
N LEU A 195 -11.20 -17.12 16.06
CA LEU A 195 -11.22 -17.18 14.60
C LEU A 195 -10.45 -16.00 14.01
N ALA A 196 -9.75 -16.27 12.92
CA ALA A 196 -9.15 -15.29 12.04
C ALA A 196 -9.73 -15.41 10.62
N PRO A 197 -9.69 -14.35 9.80
CA PRO A 197 -10.03 -14.44 8.39
C PRO A 197 -9.23 -15.56 7.70
N GLU A 198 -9.89 -16.37 6.87
CA GLU A 198 -9.24 -17.43 6.08
C GLU A 198 -8.08 -16.87 5.24
N TYR A 199 -8.31 -15.71 4.61
CA TYR A 199 -7.31 -14.95 3.87
C TYR A 199 -7.26 -13.50 4.37
N PRO A 200 -6.31 -13.12 5.25
CA PRO A 200 -6.17 -11.75 5.74
C PRO A 200 -5.83 -10.75 4.63
N GLU A 201 -5.29 -11.22 3.50
CA GLU A 201 -4.93 -10.39 2.33
C GLU A 201 -6.16 -9.83 1.61
N ALA A 202 -7.37 -10.38 1.87
CA ALA A 202 -8.63 -9.76 1.48
C ALA A 202 -8.75 -8.31 2.01
N GLY A 203 -8.04 -7.97 3.09
CA GLY A 203 -7.91 -6.62 3.64
C GLY A 203 -7.36 -5.58 2.66
N LEU A 204 -6.73 -6.00 1.55
CA LEU A 204 -6.32 -5.09 0.47
C LEU A 204 -7.50 -4.25 -0.07
N LEU A 205 -8.71 -4.80 -0.13
CA LEU A 205 -9.91 -4.09 -0.60
C LEU A 205 -10.31 -2.92 0.33
N PRO A 206 -10.59 -3.10 1.63
CA PRO A 206 -10.95 -1.99 2.49
C PRO A 206 -9.82 -0.95 2.59
N TRP A 207 -8.55 -1.36 2.62
CA TRP A 207 -7.42 -0.41 2.66
C TRP A 207 -7.30 0.42 1.38
N THR A 208 -7.46 -0.19 0.19
CA THR A 208 -7.45 0.54 -1.09
C THR A 208 -8.63 1.52 -1.18
N PHE A 209 -9.83 1.09 -0.80
CA PHE A 209 -11.00 1.96 -0.71
C PHE A 209 -10.75 3.15 0.24
N LEU A 210 -10.29 2.89 1.47
CA LEU A 210 -10.00 3.95 2.44
C LEU A 210 -8.93 4.92 1.95
N THR A 211 -7.86 4.41 1.32
CA THR A 211 -6.78 5.24 0.78
C THR A 211 -7.30 6.15 -0.34
N LEU A 212 -7.99 5.59 -1.34
CA LEU A 212 -8.52 6.36 -2.48
C LEU A 212 -9.63 7.33 -2.05
N ALA A 213 -10.51 6.92 -1.13
CA ALA A 213 -11.54 7.78 -0.54
C ALA A 213 -10.92 8.93 0.27
N THR A 214 -9.85 8.67 1.03
CA THR A 214 -9.13 9.70 1.78
C THR A 214 -8.42 10.68 0.85
N LEU A 215 -7.83 10.21 -0.24
CA LEU A 215 -7.22 11.08 -1.26
C LEU A 215 -8.27 11.98 -1.93
N LEU A 216 -9.43 11.42 -2.31
CA LEU A 216 -10.53 12.19 -2.90
C LEU A 216 -11.13 13.18 -1.89
N GLY A 217 -11.38 12.74 -0.66
CA GLY A 217 -11.86 13.58 0.45
C GLY A 217 -10.87 14.70 0.79
N GLY A 218 -9.57 14.38 0.84
CA GLY A 218 -8.50 15.34 1.09
C GLY A 218 -8.39 16.39 -0.02
N TYR A 219 -8.46 15.97 -1.29
CA TYR A 219 -8.45 16.91 -2.42
C TYR A 219 -9.69 17.81 -2.45
N THR A 220 -10.88 17.26 -2.18
CA THR A 220 -12.11 18.06 -2.11
C THR A 220 -12.09 19.03 -0.93
N LEU A 221 -11.61 18.60 0.24
CA LEU A 221 -11.38 19.47 1.39
C LEU A 221 -10.36 20.58 1.08
N PHE A 222 -9.25 20.26 0.42
CA PHE A 222 -8.24 21.23 0.00
C PHE A 222 -8.84 22.32 -0.91
N ARG A 223 -9.69 21.94 -1.87
CA ARG A 223 -10.39 22.91 -2.72
C ARG A 223 -11.35 23.82 -1.95
N LEU A 224 -12.02 23.28 -0.93
CA LEU A 224 -12.97 24.04 -0.11
C LEU A 224 -12.25 24.98 0.88
N ALA A 225 -11.16 24.51 1.49
CA ALA A 225 -10.41 25.26 2.49
C ALA A 225 -9.54 26.38 1.88
N ALA A 226 -8.93 26.13 0.72
CA ALA A 226 -7.99 27.06 0.09
C ALA A 226 -8.24 27.21 -1.43
N PRO A 227 -9.38 27.80 -1.85
CA PRO A 227 -9.82 27.80 -3.25
C PRO A 227 -8.84 28.50 -4.21
N ARG A 228 -8.18 29.58 -3.76
CA ARG A 228 -7.18 30.30 -4.56
C ARG A 228 -5.92 29.47 -4.81
N VAL A 229 -5.41 28.82 -3.76
CA VAL A 229 -4.24 27.93 -3.82
C VAL A 229 -4.57 26.70 -4.68
N ALA A 230 -5.76 26.13 -4.49
CA ALA A 230 -6.21 24.99 -5.26
C ALA A 230 -6.41 25.30 -6.76
N ALA A 231 -6.81 26.52 -7.12
CA ALA A 231 -6.89 26.94 -8.52
C ALA A 231 -5.50 26.98 -9.19
N VAL A 232 -4.49 27.51 -8.49
CA VAL A 232 -3.09 27.50 -8.97
C VAL A 232 -2.56 26.05 -9.06
N ALA A 233 -2.86 25.22 -8.05
CA ALA A 233 -2.49 23.81 -8.04
C ALA A 233 -3.09 23.05 -9.23
N SER A 234 -4.39 23.19 -9.47
CA SER A 234 -5.06 22.54 -10.60
C SER A 234 -4.54 23.02 -11.96
N ALA A 235 -4.21 24.31 -12.09
CA ALA A 235 -3.59 24.83 -13.30
C ALA A 235 -2.20 24.20 -13.54
N THR A 236 -1.37 24.16 -12.49
CA THR A 236 -0.02 23.56 -12.53
C THR A 236 -0.10 22.06 -12.86
N THR A 237 -1.03 21.32 -12.25
CA THR A 237 -1.24 19.90 -12.56
C THR A 237 -1.69 19.70 -14.00
N LYS A 238 -2.61 20.54 -14.51
CA LYS A 238 -3.10 20.46 -15.89
C LYS A 238 -1.97 20.73 -16.89
N GLU A 239 -1.15 21.74 -16.63
CA GLU A 239 0.02 22.07 -17.42
C GLU A 239 1.02 20.91 -17.44
N ALA A 240 1.36 20.36 -16.27
CA ALA A 240 2.30 19.24 -16.12
C ALA A 240 1.86 17.99 -16.89
N ILE A 241 0.58 17.62 -16.81
CA ILE A 241 0.02 16.47 -17.53
C ILE A 241 0.01 16.70 -19.04
N GLY A 242 -0.10 17.96 -19.48
CA GLY A 242 0.00 18.35 -20.88
C GLY A 242 1.41 18.30 -21.45
N GLN A 243 2.45 18.24 -20.61
CA GLN A 243 3.83 18.16 -21.07
C GLN A 243 4.13 16.77 -21.64
N PRO A 244 4.84 16.65 -22.80
CA PRO A 244 5.20 15.36 -23.38
C PRO A 244 5.98 14.44 -22.43
N VAL A 245 6.80 15.02 -21.54
CA VAL A 245 7.58 14.29 -20.53
C VAL A 245 6.70 13.43 -19.63
N PHE A 246 5.52 13.93 -19.23
CA PHE A 246 4.58 13.17 -18.41
C PHE A 246 4.12 11.90 -19.13
N ALA A 247 3.65 12.03 -20.38
CA ALA A 247 3.18 10.90 -21.18
C ALA A 247 4.29 9.88 -21.47
N VAL A 248 5.49 10.36 -21.83
CA VAL A 248 6.67 9.52 -22.08
C VAL A 248 7.02 8.72 -20.83
N VAL A 249 7.04 9.34 -19.66
CA VAL A 249 7.36 8.67 -18.39
C VAL A 249 6.31 7.62 -18.03
N ILE A 250 5.02 7.91 -18.18
CA ILE A 250 3.96 6.93 -17.89
C ILE A 250 4.05 5.72 -18.84
N VAL A 251 4.18 5.95 -20.15
CA VAL A 251 4.26 4.86 -21.13
C VAL A 251 5.53 4.04 -20.92
N LEU A 252 6.68 4.70 -20.78
CA LEU A 252 7.96 4.04 -20.53
C LEU A 252 7.94 3.24 -19.23
N GLY A 253 7.41 3.83 -18.15
CA GLY A 253 7.27 3.16 -16.86
C GLY A 253 6.42 1.90 -16.94
N ILE A 254 5.24 1.97 -17.58
CA ILE A 254 4.38 0.80 -17.78
C ILE A 254 5.11 -0.28 -18.60
N VAL A 255 5.74 0.09 -19.72
CA VAL A 255 6.45 -0.86 -20.59
C VAL A 255 7.59 -1.54 -19.82
N LEU A 256 8.43 -0.79 -19.12
CA LEU A 256 9.55 -1.34 -18.36
C LEU A 256 9.09 -2.24 -17.21
N LEU A 257 8.04 -1.85 -16.46
CA LEU A 257 7.48 -2.67 -15.38
C LEU A 257 6.91 -3.99 -15.91
N LEU A 258 6.28 -3.98 -17.08
CA LEU A 258 5.80 -5.20 -17.74
C LEU A 258 6.97 -6.07 -18.22
N SER A 259 8.04 -5.46 -18.75
CA SER A 259 9.25 -6.18 -19.13
C SER A 259 9.92 -6.88 -17.96
N PHE A 260 9.91 -6.30 -16.75
CA PHE A 260 10.47 -6.91 -15.54
C PHE A 260 9.84 -8.25 -15.18
N ILE A 261 8.63 -8.56 -15.66
CA ILE A 261 8.00 -9.87 -15.43
C ILE A 261 8.82 -10.99 -16.08
N VAL A 262 9.34 -10.76 -17.29
CA VAL A 262 9.97 -11.79 -18.14
C VAL A 262 11.49 -11.80 -17.98
N ILE A 263 12.10 -10.73 -17.47
CA ILE A 263 13.55 -10.64 -17.29
C ILE A 263 13.97 -11.55 -16.11
N PRO A 264 14.87 -12.53 -16.34
CA PRO A 264 15.43 -13.32 -15.26
C PRO A 264 16.48 -12.49 -14.51
N TYR A 265 16.35 -12.43 -13.17
CA TYR A 265 17.31 -11.72 -12.33
C TYR A 265 18.50 -12.61 -11.92
N ASN A 266 18.44 -13.91 -12.25
CA ASN A 266 19.44 -14.92 -11.91
C ASN A 266 19.71 -14.98 -10.38
N THR A 267 18.68 -14.75 -9.57
CA THR A 267 18.80 -14.65 -8.10
C THR A 267 18.37 -15.91 -7.34
N PHE A 268 18.56 -17.10 -7.93
CA PHE A 268 18.26 -18.41 -7.31
C PHE A 268 16.92 -18.47 -6.55
N GLY A 269 15.86 -17.88 -7.12
CA GLY A 269 14.49 -17.92 -6.56
C GLY A 269 14.07 -16.67 -5.78
N GLU A 270 14.87 -15.60 -5.79
CA GLU A 270 14.53 -14.29 -5.21
C GLU A 270 14.05 -13.26 -6.24
N ASP A 271 13.69 -13.70 -7.45
CA ASP A 271 13.39 -12.81 -8.58
C ASP A 271 12.18 -11.90 -8.32
N VAL A 272 11.20 -12.33 -7.50
CA VAL A 272 10.08 -11.46 -7.07
C VAL A 272 10.60 -10.28 -6.26
N LYS A 273 11.58 -10.51 -5.37
CA LYS A 273 12.17 -9.46 -4.55
C LYS A 273 12.94 -8.46 -5.41
N MET A 274 13.73 -8.95 -6.35
CA MET A 274 14.48 -8.10 -7.30
C MET A 274 13.57 -7.26 -8.18
N LEU A 275 12.41 -7.79 -8.60
CA LEU A 275 11.40 -7.02 -9.32
C LEU A 275 10.83 -5.90 -8.45
N LYS A 276 10.52 -6.15 -7.17
CA LYS A 276 10.03 -5.12 -6.24
C LYS A 276 11.04 -4.00 -6.07
N ASP A 277 12.31 -4.32 -5.84
CA ASP A 277 13.41 -3.35 -5.70
C ASP A 277 13.61 -2.50 -6.98
N SER A 278 13.75 -3.18 -8.12
CA SER A 278 13.93 -2.53 -9.42
C SER A 278 12.72 -1.67 -9.80
N GLY A 279 11.51 -2.16 -9.52
CA GLY A 279 10.25 -1.48 -9.79
C GLY A 279 10.06 -0.22 -8.95
N LEU A 280 10.33 -0.30 -7.64
CA LEU A 280 10.30 0.86 -6.75
C LEU A 280 11.32 1.92 -7.18
N THR A 281 12.55 1.51 -7.45
CA THR A 281 13.61 2.40 -7.93
C THR A 281 13.25 3.07 -9.25
N LEU A 282 12.70 2.30 -10.20
CA LEU A 282 12.25 2.82 -11.49
C LEU A 282 11.18 3.89 -11.32
N ILE A 283 10.13 3.61 -10.53
CA ILE A 283 9.04 4.57 -10.29
C ILE A 283 9.58 5.83 -9.63
N LYS A 284 10.44 5.68 -8.62
CA LYS A 284 11.06 6.80 -7.91
C LYS A 284 11.84 7.72 -8.86
N VAL A 285 12.72 7.16 -9.69
CA VAL A 285 13.53 7.94 -10.66
C VAL A 285 12.64 8.62 -11.70
N LEU A 286 11.64 7.91 -12.23
CA LEU A 286 10.71 8.45 -13.21
C LEU A 286 9.82 9.57 -12.63
N ALA A 287 9.32 9.41 -11.41
CA ALA A 287 8.53 10.42 -10.73
C ALA A 287 9.37 11.67 -10.41
N LEU A 288 10.61 11.48 -9.95
CA LEU A 288 11.56 12.58 -9.74
C LEU A 288 11.83 13.34 -11.03
N LEU A 289 12.03 12.64 -12.15
CA LEU A 289 12.25 13.27 -13.45
C LEU A 289 11.06 14.16 -13.83
N VAL A 290 9.82 13.67 -13.75
CA VAL A 290 8.62 14.46 -14.07
C VAL A 290 8.51 15.66 -13.13
N VAL A 291 8.61 15.44 -11.83
CA VAL A 291 8.33 16.48 -10.84
C VAL A 291 9.38 17.58 -10.85
N VAL A 292 10.66 17.24 -10.93
CA VAL A 292 11.76 18.22 -11.01
C VAL A 292 11.73 18.95 -12.35
N TRP A 293 11.41 18.25 -13.44
CA TRP A 293 11.23 18.87 -14.76
C TRP A 293 10.08 19.88 -14.73
N THR A 294 8.90 19.47 -14.27
CA THR A 294 7.73 20.34 -14.16
C THR A 294 8.00 21.52 -13.23
N ALA A 295 8.65 21.32 -12.08
CA ALA A 295 9.01 22.40 -11.17
C ALA A 295 9.98 23.42 -11.79
N SER A 296 10.84 22.97 -12.69
CA SER A 296 11.76 23.83 -13.43
C SER A 296 11.02 24.68 -14.46
N VAL A 297 10.17 24.07 -15.29
CA VAL A 297 9.43 24.76 -16.35
C VAL A 297 8.36 25.69 -15.78
N ALA A 298 7.55 25.19 -14.85
CA ALA A 298 6.37 25.90 -14.33
C ALA A 298 6.71 27.16 -13.51
N VAL A 299 7.98 27.35 -13.13
CA VAL A 299 8.43 28.50 -12.33
C VAL A 299 9.49 29.32 -13.07
N ALA A 300 10.48 28.69 -13.71
CA ALA A 300 11.50 29.43 -14.45
C ALA A 300 10.88 30.19 -15.64
N ASP A 301 10.03 29.53 -16.44
CA ASP A 301 9.47 30.14 -17.65
C ASP A 301 8.40 31.19 -17.31
N GLU A 302 7.63 30.99 -16.24
CA GLU A 302 6.63 31.97 -15.80
C GLU A 302 7.25 33.24 -15.22
N ILE A 303 8.39 33.10 -14.54
CA ILE A 303 9.10 34.23 -13.96
C ILE A 303 9.95 34.96 -15.03
N GLU A 304 10.62 34.23 -15.93
CA GLU A 304 11.47 34.80 -16.97
C GLU A 304 10.65 35.36 -18.15
N GLY A 305 9.54 34.71 -18.51
CA GLY A 305 8.63 35.14 -19.57
C GLY A 305 7.70 36.30 -19.20
N ARG A 306 7.81 36.87 -17.98
CA ARG A 306 6.92 37.91 -17.41
C ARG A 306 5.42 37.54 -17.37
N THR A 307 5.05 36.29 -17.66
CA THR A 307 3.64 35.83 -17.64
C THR A 307 3.10 35.74 -16.22
N ALA A 308 3.97 35.57 -15.20
CA ALA A 308 3.60 35.71 -13.79
C ALA A 308 2.89 37.05 -13.49
N MET A 309 3.26 38.14 -14.18
CA MET A 309 2.65 39.47 -13.99
C MET A 309 1.19 39.52 -14.46
N THR A 310 0.81 38.71 -15.44
CA THR A 310 -0.58 38.64 -15.90
C THR A 310 -1.48 37.89 -14.90
N VAL A 311 -0.92 36.93 -14.17
CA VAL A 311 -1.64 36.20 -13.11
C VAL A 311 -1.72 37.03 -11.83
N LEU A 312 -0.68 37.81 -11.50
CA LEU A 312 -0.65 38.74 -10.37
C LEU A 312 -1.54 39.98 -10.55
N SER A 313 -2.10 40.20 -11.75
CA SER A 313 -3.15 41.21 -11.96
C SER A 313 -4.49 40.81 -11.32
N LYS A 314 -4.64 39.53 -10.92
CA LYS A 314 -5.70 39.05 -10.02
C LYS A 314 -5.18 39.10 -8.57
N PRO A 315 -6.05 39.28 -7.56
CA PRO A 315 -5.65 39.41 -6.15
C PRO A 315 -5.14 38.08 -5.57
N LEU A 316 -3.94 37.67 -5.98
CA LEU A 316 -3.21 36.50 -5.52
C LEU A 316 -1.96 36.95 -4.75
N GLU A 317 -1.83 36.48 -3.52
CA GLU A 317 -0.65 36.76 -2.72
C GLU A 317 0.51 35.85 -3.16
N ARG A 318 1.75 36.33 -3.05
CA ARG A 318 2.95 35.60 -3.49
C ARG A 318 3.07 34.21 -2.84
N TRP A 319 2.66 34.08 -1.57
CA TRP A 319 2.68 32.79 -0.89
C TRP A 319 1.62 31.81 -1.42
N GLN A 320 0.45 32.31 -1.83
CA GLN A 320 -0.61 31.49 -2.41
C GLN A 320 -0.17 30.89 -3.75
N PHE A 321 0.62 31.66 -4.50
CA PHE A 321 1.21 31.20 -5.75
C PHE A 321 2.21 30.06 -5.53
N ILE A 322 3.19 30.22 -4.63
CA ILE A 322 4.23 29.20 -4.36
C ILE A 322 3.62 27.93 -3.76
N ILE A 323 2.77 28.05 -2.74
CA ILE A 323 2.11 26.88 -2.13
C ILE A 323 1.21 26.19 -3.16
N GLY A 324 0.54 26.94 -4.03
CA GLY A 324 -0.28 26.40 -5.10
C GLY A 324 0.54 25.59 -6.10
N LYS A 325 1.68 26.13 -6.56
CA LYS A 325 2.62 25.42 -7.45
C LYS A 325 3.14 24.14 -6.81
N PHE A 326 3.57 24.20 -5.55
CA PHE A 326 3.99 23.02 -4.79
C PHE A 326 2.88 21.97 -4.70
N ALA A 327 1.67 22.35 -4.28
CA ALA A 327 0.55 21.43 -4.20
C ALA A 327 0.23 20.81 -5.57
N GLY A 328 0.34 21.57 -6.66
CA GLY A 328 0.21 21.06 -8.03
C GLY A 328 1.25 19.98 -8.37
N LEU A 329 2.51 20.18 -7.98
CA LEU A 329 3.59 19.20 -8.15
C LEU A 329 3.35 17.93 -7.31
N VAL A 330 2.87 18.08 -6.08
CA VAL A 330 2.49 16.94 -5.23
C VAL A 330 1.37 16.11 -5.87
N LEU A 331 0.36 16.76 -6.47
CA LEU A 331 -0.72 16.06 -7.17
C LEU A 331 -0.23 15.34 -8.43
N VAL A 332 0.74 15.91 -9.15
CA VAL A 332 1.37 15.25 -10.31
C VAL A 332 2.16 14.02 -9.85
N ALA A 333 2.97 14.15 -8.80
CA ALA A 333 3.69 13.02 -8.20
C ALA A 333 2.72 11.92 -7.79
N LEU A 334 1.67 12.28 -7.04
CA LEU A 334 0.63 11.35 -6.61
C LEU A 334 0.00 10.60 -7.79
N LEU A 335 -0.29 11.29 -8.90
CA LEU A 335 -0.85 10.66 -10.10
C LEU A 335 0.14 9.65 -10.72
N VAL A 336 1.42 10.00 -10.84
CA VAL A 336 2.46 9.07 -11.34
C VAL A 336 2.55 7.83 -10.45
N PHE A 337 2.59 8.02 -9.13
CA PHE A 337 2.65 6.92 -8.16
C PHE A 337 1.39 6.05 -8.14
N LEU A 338 0.20 6.62 -8.33
CA LEU A 338 -1.04 5.84 -8.42
C LEU A 338 -1.08 5.00 -9.70
N ILE A 339 -0.65 5.55 -10.84
CA ILE A 339 -0.62 4.83 -12.12
C ILE A 339 0.45 3.74 -12.09
N LEU A 340 1.72 4.11 -11.91
CA LEU A 340 2.83 3.17 -11.97
C LEU A 340 2.88 2.25 -10.75
N GLY A 341 2.48 2.72 -9.57
CA GLY A 341 2.36 1.88 -8.38
C GLY A 341 1.27 0.82 -8.52
N GLY A 342 0.11 1.18 -9.11
CA GLY A 342 -0.91 0.20 -9.47
C GLY A 342 -0.40 -0.83 -10.49
N THR A 343 0.38 -0.40 -11.48
CA THR A 343 1.06 -1.30 -12.42
C THR A 343 2.05 -2.22 -11.71
N LEU A 344 2.88 -1.71 -10.80
CA LEU A 344 3.86 -2.49 -10.04
C LEU A 344 3.19 -3.52 -9.14
N LEU A 345 2.07 -3.19 -8.48
CA LEU A 345 1.29 -4.16 -7.71
C LEU A 345 0.79 -5.31 -8.60
N ALA A 346 0.29 -4.97 -9.79
CA ALA A 346 -0.15 -5.97 -10.76
C ALA A 346 1.01 -6.84 -11.28
N THR A 347 2.15 -6.24 -11.64
CA THR A 347 3.31 -7.00 -12.13
C THR A 347 3.95 -7.85 -11.05
N THR A 348 3.95 -7.40 -9.79
CA THR A 348 4.41 -8.19 -8.64
C THR A 348 3.56 -9.45 -8.47
N SER A 349 2.22 -9.31 -8.48
CA SER A 349 1.30 -10.45 -8.42
C SER A 349 1.52 -11.44 -9.57
N LEU A 350 1.69 -10.95 -10.80
CA LEU A 350 1.97 -11.77 -11.98
C LEU A 350 3.34 -12.47 -11.90
N LYS A 351 4.37 -11.81 -11.38
CA LYS A 351 5.72 -12.38 -11.27
C LYS A 351 5.78 -13.57 -10.33
N VAL A 352 5.00 -13.58 -9.24
CA VAL A 352 4.93 -14.74 -8.32
C VAL A 352 4.52 -16.00 -9.07
N VAL A 353 3.46 -15.92 -9.89
CA VAL A 353 2.99 -17.04 -10.71
C VAL A 353 3.99 -17.40 -11.81
N TYR A 354 4.59 -16.40 -12.46
CA TYR A 354 5.60 -16.62 -13.50
C TYR A 354 6.83 -17.37 -12.96
N ASP A 355 7.35 -16.94 -11.80
CA ASP A 355 8.54 -17.52 -11.18
C ASP A 355 8.31 -18.95 -10.70
N ALA A 356 7.16 -19.22 -10.08
CA ALA A 356 6.78 -20.56 -9.66
C ALA A 356 6.70 -21.52 -10.86
N ARG A 357 6.18 -21.04 -12.00
CA ARG A 357 6.10 -21.81 -13.23
C ARG A 357 7.48 -22.13 -13.82
N GLU A 358 8.33 -21.13 -14.01
CA GLU A 358 9.66 -21.33 -14.60
C GLU A 358 10.56 -22.18 -13.69
N SER A 359 10.38 -22.06 -12.37
CA SER A 359 11.11 -22.87 -11.39
C SER A 359 10.51 -24.26 -11.12
N SER A 360 9.43 -24.65 -11.82
CA SER A 360 8.70 -25.91 -11.59
C SER A 360 8.28 -26.13 -10.12
N LYS A 361 7.96 -25.04 -9.40
CA LYS A 361 7.43 -25.08 -8.03
C LYS A 361 5.93 -25.42 -8.05
N THR A 362 5.39 -25.73 -6.88
CA THR A 362 3.93 -25.83 -6.68
C THR A 362 3.25 -24.53 -7.08
N ASP A 363 2.05 -24.64 -7.67
CA ASP A 363 1.27 -23.46 -8.04
C ASP A 363 0.98 -22.64 -6.76
N PRO A 364 1.34 -21.33 -6.73
CA PRO A 364 1.18 -20.51 -5.54
C PRO A 364 -0.31 -20.28 -5.24
N LEU A 365 -0.61 -19.89 -4.01
CA LEU A 365 -1.95 -19.41 -3.65
C LEU A 365 -2.11 -17.93 -4.04
N TRP A 366 -3.34 -17.50 -4.29
CA TRP A 366 -3.60 -16.08 -4.57
C TRP A 366 -3.23 -15.19 -3.38
N ALA A 367 -3.31 -15.72 -2.16
CA ALA A 367 -2.89 -15.06 -0.93
C ALA A 367 -1.38 -14.78 -0.92
N GLU A 368 -0.54 -15.67 -1.45
CA GLU A 368 0.91 -15.43 -1.58
C GLU A 368 1.18 -14.29 -2.57
N CYS A 369 0.46 -14.28 -3.70
CA CYS A 369 0.52 -13.18 -4.67
C CYS A 369 0.10 -11.84 -4.04
N ALA A 370 -0.94 -11.86 -3.21
CA ALA A 370 -1.44 -10.69 -2.50
C ALA A 370 -0.45 -10.20 -1.43
N ALA A 371 0.13 -11.12 -0.66
CA ALA A 371 1.11 -10.82 0.39
C ALA A 371 2.33 -10.09 -0.20
N GLU A 372 2.88 -10.61 -1.31
CA GLU A 372 4.00 -9.97 -2.01
C GLU A 372 3.63 -8.58 -2.52
N ALA A 373 2.45 -8.41 -3.12
CA ALA A 373 1.97 -7.11 -3.57
C ALA A 373 1.80 -6.10 -2.41
N ILE A 374 1.26 -6.52 -1.26
CA ILE A 374 1.06 -5.65 -0.08
C ILE A 374 2.40 -5.09 0.42
N THR A 375 3.48 -5.86 0.39
CA THR A 375 4.81 -5.40 0.85
C THR A 375 5.38 -4.23 0.04
N VAL A 376 4.91 -4.01 -1.19
CA VAL A 376 5.37 -2.92 -2.06
C VAL A 376 4.83 -1.56 -1.61
N VAL A 377 3.65 -1.53 -0.97
CA VAL A 377 2.92 -0.29 -0.65
C VAL A 377 3.71 0.67 0.25
N PRO A 378 4.37 0.24 1.35
CA PRO A 378 5.23 1.11 2.14
C PRO A 378 6.37 1.73 1.34
N GLY A 379 6.98 0.97 0.42
CA GLY A 379 8.05 1.46 -0.46
C GLY A 379 7.58 2.55 -1.41
N LEU A 380 6.37 2.40 -1.97
CA LEU A 380 5.74 3.43 -2.80
C LEU A 380 5.44 4.70 -1.99
N ALA A 381 4.97 4.56 -0.75
CA ALA A 381 4.68 5.69 0.13
C ALA A 381 5.95 6.50 0.47
N LEU A 382 7.04 5.83 0.84
CA LEU A 382 8.31 6.51 1.12
C LEU A 382 8.93 7.14 -0.13
N SER A 383 8.89 6.45 -1.27
CA SER A 383 9.35 7.00 -2.56
C SER A 383 8.54 8.25 -2.96
N LEU A 384 7.24 8.27 -2.67
CA LEU A 384 6.40 9.45 -2.87
C LEU A 384 6.83 10.60 -1.94
N LEU A 385 7.08 10.33 -0.66
CA LEU A 385 7.56 11.34 0.30
C LEU A 385 8.91 11.94 -0.11
N GLU A 386 9.84 11.10 -0.57
CA GLU A 386 11.12 11.54 -1.13
C GLU A 386 10.91 12.45 -2.35
N THR A 387 10.02 12.05 -3.26
CA THR A 387 9.67 12.84 -4.44
C THR A 387 9.04 14.19 -4.08
N ILE A 388 8.17 14.23 -3.06
CA ILE A 388 7.56 15.46 -2.55
C ILE A 388 8.62 16.39 -1.95
N LEU A 389 9.57 15.84 -1.19
CA LEU A 389 10.69 16.62 -0.65
C LEU A 389 11.51 17.23 -1.79
N MET A 390 11.86 16.44 -2.80
CA MET A 390 12.62 16.90 -3.95
C MET A 390 11.84 17.93 -4.78
N ALA A 391 10.51 17.83 -4.84
CA ALA A 391 9.66 18.85 -5.43
C ALA A 391 9.80 20.21 -4.72
N ALA A 392 9.84 20.20 -3.38
CA ALA A 392 10.01 21.43 -2.59
C ALA A 392 11.39 22.05 -2.80
N VAL A 393 12.44 21.23 -2.83
CA VAL A 393 13.81 21.68 -3.11
C VAL A 393 13.90 22.25 -4.52
N SER A 394 13.36 21.55 -5.52
CA SER A 394 13.39 22.00 -6.92
C SER A 394 12.62 23.30 -7.13
N LEU A 395 11.47 23.44 -6.47
CA LEU A 395 10.68 24.67 -6.49
C LEU A 395 11.44 25.85 -5.85
N ALA A 396 12.13 25.62 -4.73
CA ALA A 396 12.90 26.65 -4.06
C ALA A 396 14.04 27.15 -4.96
N VAL A 397 14.76 26.23 -5.60
CA VAL A 397 15.89 26.55 -6.48
C VAL A 397 15.42 27.23 -7.77
N SER A 398 14.29 26.81 -8.35
CA SER A 398 13.72 27.43 -9.57
C SER A 398 13.22 28.86 -9.36
N THR A 399 13.04 29.32 -8.12
CA THR A 399 12.73 30.73 -7.85
C THR A 399 13.86 31.69 -8.25
N ARG A 400 15.11 31.20 -8.33
CA ARG A 400 16.30 32.02 -8.61
C ARG A 400 17.09 31.54 -9.81
N LEU A 401 17.13 30.23 -10.05
CA LEU A 401 17.89 29.65 -11.15
C LEU A 401 16.98 29.25 -12.30
N GLY A 402 17.51 29.31 -13.52
CA GLY A 402 16.82 28.77 -14.70
C GLY A 402 16.73 27.24 -14.67
N MET A 403 16.11 26.66 -15.71
CA MET A 403 15.85 25.22 -15.78
C MET A 403 17.12 24.36 -15.63
N VAL A 404 18.15 24.61 -16.45
CA VAL A 404 19.35 23.75 -16.48
C VAL A 404 20.10 23.73 -15.13
N PRO A 405 20.41 24.88 -14.48
CA PRO A 405 21.03 24.84 -13.16
C PRO A 405 20.14 24.22 -12.08
N ASN A 406 18.81 24.37 -12.16
CA ASN A 406 17.90 23.71 -11.21
C ASN A 406 18.02 22.17 -11.29
N LEU A 407 18.02 21.61 -12.50
CA LEU A 407 18.20 20.17 -12.70
C LEU A 407 19.54 19.68 -12.14
N ILE A 408 20.63 20.42 -12.37
CA ILE A 408 21.97 20.09 -11.85
C ILE A 408 21.99 20.10 -10.33
N VAL A 409 21.40 21.13 -9.69
CA VAL A 409 21.33 21.22 -8.23
C VAL A 409 20.47 20.10 -7.65
N CYS A 410 19.31 19.81 -8.24
CA CYS A 410 18.45 18.72 -7.77
C CYS A 410 19.15 17.36 -7.88
N PHE A 411 19.89 17.11 -8.97
CA PHE A 411 20.68 15.90 -9.12
C PHE A 411 21.80 15.82 -8.07
N ALA A 412 22.49 16.92 -7.79
CA ALA A 412 23.52 16.98 -6.74
C ALA A 412 22.92 16.73 -5.36
N VAL A 413 21.77 17.33 -5.03
CA VAL A 413 21.08 17.12 -3.75
C VAL A 413 20.62 15.66 -3.61
N TYR A 414 20.04 15.09 -4.67
CA TYR A 414 19.62 13.68 -4.68
C TYR A 414 20.79 12.73 -4.45
N THR A 415 21.89 12.91 -5.20
CA THR A 415 23.08 12.04 -5.08
C THR A 415 23.76 12.19 -3.72
N LEU A 416 23.95 13.42 -3.22
CA LEU A 416 24.52 13.65 -1.90
C LEU A 416 23.61 13.13 -0.78
N GLY A 417 22.28 13.26 -0.92
CA GLY A 417 21.31 12.79 0.06
C GLY A 417 21.35 11.27 0.30
N HIS A 418 21.73 10.49 -0.72
CA HIS A 418 21.92 9.04 -0.61
C HIS A 418 23.36 8.62 -0.29
N LEU A 419 24.36 9.34 -0.81
CA LEU A 419 25.77 8.95 -0.65
C LEU A 419 26.40 9.41 0.67
N VAL A 420 26.04 10.58 1.19
CA VAL A 420 26.64 11.12 2.42
C VAL A 420 26.46 10.18 3.62
N PRO A 421 25.27 9.62 3.90
CA PRO A 421 25.09 8.66 4.99
C PRO A 421 26.01 7.45 4.88
N LEU A 422 26.12 6.87 3.67
CA LEU A 422 26.98 5.71 3.39
C LEU A 422 28.46 6.03 3.62
N ILE A 423 28.91 7.21 3.20
CA ILE A 423 30.30 7.68 3.41
C ILE A 423 30.57 7.89 4.90
N VAL A 424 29.62 8.48 5.64
CA VAL A 424 29.75 8.71 7.09
C VAL A 424 29.83 7.39 7.85
N GLN A 425 28.98 6.41 7.53
CA GLN A 425 28.98 5.10 8.17
C GLN A 425 30.27 4.33 7.89
N SER A 426 30.73 4.30 6.64
CA SER A 426 31.98 3.62 6.26
C SER A 426 33.26 4.26 6.83
N SER A 427 33.18 5.52 7.27
CA SER A 427 34.30 6.27 7.86
C SER A 427 34.41 6.12 9.37
N VAL A 428 33.47 5.44 10.04
CA VAL A 428 33.49 5.20 11.48
C VAL A 428 34.78 4.46 11.87
N GLY A 429 35.55 5.05 12.77
CA GLY A 429 36.82 4.48 13.25
C GLY A 429 38.03 4.66 12.33
N ARG A 430 37.88 5.34 11.17
CA ARG A 430 39.00 5.57 10.23
C ARG A 430 39.37 7.05 10.08
N PHE A 431 38.43 7.90 9.68
CA PHE A 431 38.71 9.29 9.32
C PHE A 431 37.75 10.28 9.99
N ALA A 432 38.21 10.94 11.06
CA ALA A 432 37.39 11.89 11.83
C ALA A 432 36.92 13.10 10.99
N ILE A 433 37.75 13.58 10.07
CA ILE A 433 37.42 14.72 9.18
C ILE A 433 36.29 14.37 8.21
N VAL A 434 36.34 13.18 7.61
CA VAL A 434 35.28 12.70 6.68
C VAL A 434 33.95 12.57 7.42
N ARG A 435 33.98 12.05 8.66
CA ARG A 435 32.81 11.99 9.52
C ARG A 435 32.26 13.38 9.85
N PHE A 436 33.11 14.32 10.24
CA PHE A 436 32.68 15.69 10.57
C PHE A 436 32.05 16.39 9.37
N VAL A 437 32.72 16.37 8.21
CA VAL A 437 32.22 16.99 6.97
C VAL A 437 30.94 16.31 6.51
N GLY A 438 30.87 14.98 6.55
CA GLY A 438 29.66 14.25 6.20
C GLY A 438 28.49 14.51 7.15
N GLN A 439 28.74 14.67 8.46
CA GLN A 439 27.72 15.09 9.41
C GLN A 439 27.22 16.51 9.14
N LEU A 440 28.11 17.43 8.76
CA LEU A 440 27.72 18.79 8.36
C LEU A 440 26.79 18.76 7.14
N PHE A 441 27.16 18.01 6.10
CA PHE A 441 26.30 17.84 4.91
C PHE A 441 24.97 17.16 5.26
N ALA A 442 24.98 16.12 6.10
CA ALA A 442 23.75 15.44 6.54
C ALA A 442 22.84 16.31 7.42
N THR A 443 23.37 17.38 8.01
CA THR A 443 22.58 18.35 8.78
C THR A 443 21.92 19.38 7.87
N ILE A 444 22.63 19.83 6.82
CA ILE A 444 22.16 20.87 5.90
C ILE A 444 21.27 20.28 4.81
N LEU A 445 21.69 19.18 4.20
CA LEU A 445 20.98 18.50 3.12
C LEU A 445 20.02 17.45 3.70
N PRO A 446 18.87 17.23 3.04
CA PRO A 446 17.97 16.15 3.42
C PRO A 446 18.67 14.81 3.19
N VAL A 447 18.90 14.06 4.27
CA VAL A 447 19.28 12.65 4.20
C VAL A 447 18.12 11.85 3.59
N LEU A 448 18.28 11.46 2.33
CA LEU A 448 17.25 10.75 1.56
C LEU A 448 17.25 9.24 1.84
N ASP A 449 18.32 8.72 2.45
CA ASP A 449 18.43 7.32 2.86
C ASP A 449 17.39 6.90 3.93
N HIS A 450 16.65 7.85 4.51
CA HIS A 450 15.48 7.54 5.35
C HIS A 450 14.24 7.09 4.56
N PHE A 451 14.25 7.23 3.24
CA PHE A 451 13.15 6.81 2.37
C PHE A 451 13.47 5.51 1.61
N THR A 452 14.71 5.02 1.71
CA THR A 452 15.18 3.78 1.09
C THR A 452 14.96 2.59 2.03
N ILE A 453 13.86 1.88 1.82
CA ILE A 453 13.53 0.65 2.55
C ILE A 453 13.48 -0.56 1.63
N GLU A 454 14.04 -0.45 0.42
CA GLU A 454 13.93 -1.49 -0.59
C GLU A 454 14.46 -2.83 -0.06
N ALA A 455 15.53 -2.81 0.75
CA ALA A 455 16.06 -3.98 1.43
C ALA A 455 15.06 -4.62 2.43
N ALA A 456 14.28 -3.82 3.17
CA ALA A 456 13.26 -4.33 4.11
C ALA A 456 12.05 -4.90 3.36
N VAL A 457 11.63 -4.25 2.27
CA VAL A 457 10.54 -4.70 1.38
C VAL A 457 10.92 -5.99 0.65
N VAL A 458 12.18 -6.11 0.22
CA VAL A 458 12.82 -7.31 -0.34
C VAL A 458 12.89 -8.41 0.70
N GLY A 459 13.28 -8.09 1.94
CA GLY A 459 13.38 -9.04 3.05
C GLY A 459 12.03 -9.59 3.54
N GLY A 460 10.90 -9.08 3.05
CA GLY A 460 9.57 -9.46 3.55
C GLY A 460 9.31 -8.98 4.98
N VAL A 461 10.09 -8.00 5.45
CA VAL A 461 9.97 -7.47 6.81
C VAL A 461 8.85 -6.44 6.83
N ALA A 462 7.88 -6.64 7.70
CA ALA A 462 6.79 -5.69 7.88
C ALA A 462 7.34 -4.33 8.34
N VAL A 463 7.10 -3.29 7.54
CA VAL A 463 7.53 -1.92 7.86
C VAL A 463 6.60 -1.35 8.93
N PRO A 464 7.10 -0.98 10.12
CA PRO A 464 6.24 -0.44 11.17
C PRO A 464 5.57 0.87 10.75
N TRP A 465 4.27 1.02 11.06
CA TRP A 465 3.53 2.28 10.80
C TRP A 465 4.19 3.50 11.44
N ILE A 466 4.82 3.32 12.59
CA ILE A 466 5.55 4.39 13.28
C ILE A 466 6.74 4.91 12.47
N TYR A 467 7.42 4.04 11.72
CA TYR A 467 8.51 4.44 10.84
C TYR A 467 8.01 5.33 9.69
N LEU A 468 6.90 4.94 9.06
CA LEU A 468 6.24 5.75 8.02
C LEU A 468 5.83 7.13 8.55
N ALA A 469 5.33 7.20 9.80
CA ALA A 469 4.96 8.47 10.42
C ALA A 469 6.17 9.38 10.66
N TRP A 470 7.30 8.84 11.13
CA TRP A 470 8.54 9.60 11.30
C TRP A 470 9.12 10.07 9.97
N ALA A 471 9.10 9.22 8.94
CA ALA A 471 9.53 9.59 7.60
C ALA A 471 8.65 10.69 6.99
N ALA A 472 7.33 10.62 7.19
CA ALA A 472 6.40 11.66 6.77
C ALA A 472 6.63 12.99 7.50
N LEU A 473 6.88 12.95 8.82
CA LEU A 473 7.22 14.15 9.59
C LEU A 473 8.54 14.76 9.10
N TYR A 474 9.56 13.93 8.87
CA TYR A 474 10.85 14.35 8.34
C TYR A 474 10.71 15.00 6.96
N ALA A 475 9.97 14.36 6.04
CA ALA A 475 9.66 14.91 4.72
C ALA A 475 8.95 16.26 4.82
N GLY A 476 7.92 16.34 5.68
CA GLY A 476 7.13 17.55 5.89
C GLY A 476 7.97 18.71 6.44
N LEU A 477 8.86 18.46 7.40
CA LEU A 477 9.75 19.47 7.96
C LEU A 477 10.72 20.03 6.91
N TYR A 478 11.43 19.16 6.19
CA TYR A 478 12.37 19.59 5.15
C TYR A 478 11.65 20.27 3.97
N ALA A 479 10.49 19.76 3.55
CA ALA A 479 9.67 20.42 2.53
C ALA A 479 9.22 21.81 3.00
N THR A 480 8.80 21.96 4.26
CA THR A 480 8.41 23.26 4.82
C THR A 480 9.58 24.23 4.84
N ILE A 481 10.77 23.80 5.27
CA ILE A 481 11.99 24.62 5.24
C ILE A 481 12.30 25.06 3.81
N ALA A 482 12.29 24.13 2.84
CA ALA A 482 12.52 24.45 1.44
C ALA A 482 11.48 25.44 0.89
N LEU A 483 10.21 25.29 1.25
CA LEU A 483 9.15 26.24 0.87
C LEU A 483 9.32 27.62 1.51
N LEU A 484 9.75 27.69 2.78
CA LEU A 484 10.08 28.97 3.42
C LEU A 484 11.23 29.67 2.70
N VAL A 485 12.27 28.93 2.32
CA VAL A 485 13.37 29.44 1.49
C VAL A 485 12.84 29.93 0.14
N ALA A 486 11.97 29.16 -0.53
CA ALA A 486 11.34 29.57 -1.78
C ALA A 486 10.56 30.89 -1.64
N LEU A 487 9.81 31.05 -0.54
CA LEU A 487 9.03 32.25 -0.26
C LEU A 487 9.92 33.48 -0.05
N VAL A 488 10.96 33.37 0.77
CA VAL A 488 11.92 34.46 1.01
C VAL A 488 12.62 34.84 -0.29
N LEU A 489 13.15 33.87 -1.02
CA LEU A 489 13.84 34.11 -2.29
C LEU A 489 12.92 34.74 -3.34
N PHE A 490 11.63 34.43 -3.34
CA PHE A 490 10.67 34.99 -4.29
C PHE A 490 10.15 36.38 -3.89
N GLN A 491 10.10 36.72 -2.61
CA GLN A 491 9.74 38.07 -2.16
C GLN A 491 10.76 39.10 -2.63
N ASP A 492 12.05 38.77 -2.51
CA ASP A 492 13.17 39.66 -2.85
C ASP A 492 13.51 39.67 -4.36
N ARG A 493 12.69 39.02 -5.21
CA ARG A 493 12.87 39.08 -6.66
C ARG A 493 12.06 40.25 -7.21
N ASP A 494 12.75 41.25 -7.75
CA ASP A 494 12.13 42.31 -8.53
C ASP A 494 11.58 41.69 -9.82
N LEU A 495 10.25 41.76 -9.95
CA LEU A 495 9.50 41.32 -11.12
C LEU A 495 9.25 42.49 -12.09
N ALA A 496 9.94 43.63 -11.89
CA ALA A 496 9.77 44.89 -12.61
C ALA A 496 10.93 45.14 -13.60
#